data_AF-A0A0W8C0P2-F1
#
_entry.id   AF-A0A0W8C0P2-F1
#
_cell.length_a   1.000
_cell.length_b   1.000
_cell.length_c   1.000
_cell.angle_alpha   90.00
_cell.angle_beta   90.00
_cell.angle_gamma   90.00
#
_symmetry.space_group_name_H-M   'P 1'
#
loop_
_entity.id
_entity.type
_entity.pdbx_description
1 polymer ?
#
loop_
_entity_poly.entity_id
_entity_poly.type
_entity_poly.pdbx_seq_one_letter_code
_entity_poly.pdbx_strand_id
1 'polypeptide(L)'
;MRNLDRSTWENAVLDPPTAMILPMLQAASARVEQHLADLTKSADLALDIVDASLKDNKQLHHHWEMFGLSLSNQKEALEARKRTLEGIRANIPLPPLSTVTDPLASMENMEDTEHQE
;
A
#
# COMPACT_ATOMS: atom_id res chain seq x y z
N MET A 1 25.85 60.13 33.82
CA MET A 1 24.92 59.10 33.33
C MET A 1 23.82 58.95 34.36
N ARG A 2 22.57 59.34 34.05
CA ARG A 2 21.43 59.11 34.95
C ARG A 2 21.07 57.63 34.89
N ASN A 3 21.01 56.98 36.05
CA ASN A 3 20.48 55.63 36.21
C ASN A 3 18.99 55.66 35.82
N LEU A 4 18.63 54.97 34.74
CA LEU A 4 17.25 54.77 34.31
C LEU A 4 16.68 53.58 35.11
N ASP A 5 15.72 53.86 35.99
CA ASP A 5 14.98 52.81 36.68
C ASP A 5 14.00 52.11 35.74
N ARG A 6 13.48 50.95 36.18
CA ARG A 6 12.56 50.11 35.39
C ARG A 6 11.34 50.90 34.90
N SER A 7 10.81 51.78 35.73
CA SER A 7 9.67 52.64 35.42
C SER A 7 9.97 53.60 34.27
N THR A 8 11.21 54.10 34.16
CA THR A 8 11.58 54.99 33.05
C THR A 8 11.71 54.22 31.73
N TRP A 9 12.20 52.97 31.76
CA TRP A 9 12.22 52.11 30.58
C TRP A 9 10.82 51.69 30.13
N GLU A 10 9.94 51.32 31.07
CA GLU A 10 8.56 50.93 30.76
C GLU A 10 7.78 52.09 30.12
N ASN A 11 7.99 53.33 30.57
CA ASN A 11 7.39 54.50 29.92
C ASN A 11 8.00 54.79 28.54
N ALA A 12 9.32 54.67 28.39
CA ALA A 12 9.99 54.93 27.10
C ALA A 12 9.66 53.90 26.01
N VAL A 13 9.23 52.69 26.38
CA VAL A 13 8.75 51.67 25.42
C VAL A 13 7.38 52.03 24.84
N LEU A 14 6.59 52.84 25.54
CA LEU A 14 5.29 53.32 25.08
C LEU A 14 5.40 54.53 24.14
N ASP A 15 6.54 55.22 24.15
CA ASP A 15 6.79 56.34 23.25
C ASP A 15 6.90 55.83 21.80
N PRO A 16 6.37 56.59 20.82
CA PRO A 16 6.42 56.18 19.43
C PRO A 16 7.88 56.05 18.94
N PRO A 17 8.19 55.06 18.08
CA PRO A 17 9.54 54.86 17.57
C PRO A 17 10.06 56.13 16.88
N THR A 18 11.32 56.47 17.14
CA THR A 18 11.96 57.61 16.47
C THR A 18 11.96 57.43 14.95
N ALA A 19 11.87 58.54 14.21
CA ALA A 19 11.85 58.54 12.74
C ALA A 19 13.01 57.75 12.09
N MET A 20 14.16 57.62 12.77
CA MET A 20 15.29 56.82 12.31
C MET A 20 15.04 55.30 12.35
N ILE A 21 14.36 54.79 13.38
CA ILE A 21 14.15 53.35 13.59
C ILE A 21 12.84 52.85 13.00
N LEU A 22 11.88 53.75 12.75
CA LEU A 22 10.57 53.42 12.20
C LEU A 22 10.65 52.63 10.86
N PRO A 23 11.51 53.00 9.87
CA PRO A 23 11.62 52.24 8.62
C PRO A 23 12.15 50.82 8.84
N MET A 24 13.03 50.62 9.83
CA MET A 24 13.60 49.31 10.14
C MET A 24 12.52 48.37 10.73
N LEU A 25 11.67 48.90 11.62
CA LEU A 25 10.55 48.17 12.19
C LEU A 25 9.49 47.83 11.14
N GLN A 26 9.16 48.77 10.25
CA GLN A 26 8.24 48.54 9.13
C GLN A 26 8.77 47.47 8.18
N ALA A 27 10.06 47.52 7.82
CA ALA A 27 10.67 46.50 6.98
C ALA A 27 10.69 45.12 7.68
N ALA A 28 10.90 45.08 8.99
CA ALA A 28 10.81 43.84 9.77
C ALA A 28 9.38 43.28 9.78
N SER A 29 8.36 44.13 9.99
CA SER A 29 6.95 43.72 9.94
C SER A 29 6.57 43.15 8.57
N ALA A 30 6.92 43.86 7.49
CA ALA A 30 6.64 43.42 6.14
C ALA A 30 7.30 42.07 5.80
N ARG A 31 8.53 41.83 6.28
CA ARG A 31 9.19 40.52 6.12
C ARG A 31 8.45 39.42 6.87
N VAL A 32 8.01 39.68 8.10
CA VAL A 32 7.25 38.70 8.89
C VAL A 32 5.92 38.39 8.20
N GLU A 33 5.19 39.40 7.74
CA GLU A 33 3.94 39.22 7.01
C GLU A 33 4.13 38.38 5.73
N GLN A 34 5.18 38.68 4.96
CA GLN A 34 5.52 37.92 3.77
C GLN A 34 5.86 36.45 4.11
N HIS A 35 6.67 36.21 5.14
CA HIS A 35 7.00 34.85 5.57
C HIS A 35 5.78 34.06 6.03
N LEU A 36 4.85 34.70 6.76
CA LEU A 36 3.59 34.07 7.15
C LEU A 36 2.73 33.75 5.93
N ALA A 37 2.62 34.66 4.97
CA ALA A 37 1.88 34.41 3.74
C ALA A 37 2.45 33.23 2.93
N ASP A 38 3.79 33.13 2.83
CA ASP A 38 4.44 32.03 2.12
C ASP A 38 4.33 30.71 2.88
N LEU A 39 4.34 30.74 4.22
CA LEU A 39 4.09 29.56 5.04
C LEU A 39 2.65 29.06 4.88
N THR A 40 1.65 29.97 4.87
CA THR A 40 0.24 29.61 4.63
C THR A 40 0.09 28.95 3.26
N LYS A 41 0.63 29.55 2.20
CA LYS A 41 0.59 28.96 0.85
C LYS A 41 1.25 27.57 0.80
N SER A 42 2.36 27.40 1.51
CA SER A 42 3.06 26.11 1.56
C SER A 42 2.24 25.05 2.31
N ALA A 43 1.56 25.45 3.39
CA ALA A 43 0.66 24.58 4.13
C ALA A 43 -0.57 24.18 3.30
N ASP A 44 -1.18 25.13 2.59
CA ASP A 44 -2.31 24.87 1.69
C ASP A 44 -1.91 23.87 0.58
N LEU A 45 -0.76 24.07 -0.06
CA LEU A 45 -0.25 23.13 -1.07
C LEU A 45 0.00 21.74 -0.48
N ALA A 46 0.57 21.66 0.74
CA ALA A 46 0.79 20.38 1.40
C ALA A 46 -0.54 19.66 1.69
N LEU A 47 -1.58 20.40 2.10
CA LEU A 47 -2.92 19.85 2.28
C LEU A 47 -3.51 19.34 0.97
N ASP A 48 -3.43 20.11 -0.11
CA ASP A 48 -3.91 19.70 -1.43
C ASP A 48 -3.25 18.39 -1.91
N ILE A 49 -1.94 18.23 -1.67
CA ILE A 49 -1.20 17.00 -2.00
C ILE A 49 -1.70 15.81 -1.16
N VAL A 50 -1.92 16.02 0.14
CA VAL A 50 -2.44 14.98 1.04
C VAL A 50 -3.85 14.57 0.63
N ASP A 51 -4.72 15.53 0.31
CA ASP A 51 -6.09 15.27 -0.14
C ASP A 51 -6.13 14.51 -1.46
N ALA A 52 -5.26 14.88 -2.42
CA ALA A 52 -5.09 14.13 -3.66
C ALA A 52 -4.63 12.68 -3.37
N SER A 53 -3.64 12.52 -2.49
CA SER A 53 -3.12 11.19 -2.11
C SER A 53 -4.18 10.33 -1.40
N LEU A 54 -5.03 10.94 -0.57
CA LEU A 54 -6.15 10.26 0.08
C LEU A 54 -7.20 9.80 -0.93
N LYS A 55 -7.46 10.62 -1.95
CA LYS A 55 -8.37 10.24 -3.05
C LYS A 55 -7.81 9.06 -3.85
N ASP A 56 -6.53 9.09 -4.18
CA ASP A 56 -5.86 8.00 -4.88
C ASP A 56 -5.87 6.71 -4.05
N ASN A 57 -5.63 6.82 -2.74
CA ASN A 57 -5.71 5.68 -1.83
C ASN A 57 -7.11 5.04 -1.80
N LYS A 58 -8.18 5.85 -1.78
CA LYS A 58 -9.56 5.34 -1.87
C LYS A 58 -9.80 4.58 -3.18
N GLN A 59 -9.27 5.08 -4.30
CA GLN A 59 -9.38 4.40 -5.58
C GLN A 59 -8.62 3.07 -5.59
N LEU A 60 -7.40 3.02 -5.03
CA LEU A 60 -6.63 1.79 -4.89
C LEU A 60 -7.36 0.76 -4.02
N HIS A 61 -7.98 1.20 -2.93
CA HIS A 61 -8.79 0.33 -2.07
C HIS A 61 -9.97 -0.27 -2.84
N HIS A 62 -10.69 0.55 -3.60
CA HIS A 62 -11.79 0.07 -4.42
C HIS A 62 -11.35 -0.97 -5.46
N HIS A 63 -10.23 -0.73 -6.15
CA HIS A 63 -9.67 -1.71 -7.08
C HIS A 63 -9.30 -3.01 -6.36
N TRP A 64 -8.68 -2.93 -5.18
CA TRP A 64 -8.32 -4.10 -4.39
C TRP A 64 -9.55 -4.95 -4.02
N GLU A 65 -10.65 -4.32 -3.60
CA GLU A 65 -11.92 -5.01 -3.32
C GLU A 65 -12.45 -5.74 -4.56
N MET A 66 -12.43 -5.08 -5.72
CA MET A 66 -12.87 -5.68 -6.98
C MET A 66 -11.99 -6.87 -7.40
N PHE A 67 -10.68 -6.77 -7.20
CA PHE A 67 -9.77 -7.91 -7.39
C PHE A 67 -10.08 -9.05 -6.42
N GLY A 68 -10.36 -8.75 -5.15
CA GLY A 68 -10.76 -9.75 -4.16
C GLY A 68 -12.05 -10.50 -4.54
N LEU A 69 -13.03 -9.78 -5.08
CA LEU A 69 -14.27 -10.38 -5.60
C LEU A 69 -13.98 -11.30 -6.80
N SER A 70 -13.16 -10.82 -7.75
CA SER A 70 -12.77 -11.61 -8.93
C SER A 70 -12.06 -12.91 -8.55
N LEU A 71 -11.13 -12.84 -7.58
CA LEU A 71 -10.40 -13.99 -7.08
C LEU A 71 -11.34 -15.01 -6.40
N SER A 72 -12.31 -14.52 -5.63
CA SER A 72 -13.33 -15.37 -4.99
C SER A 72 -14.17 -16.10 -6.03
N ASN A 73 -14.65 -15.38 -7.06
CA ASN A 73 -15.41 -15.98 -8.16
C ASN A 73 -14.59 -17.04 -8.92
N GLN A 74 -13.29 -16.77 -9.15
CA GLN A 74 -12.40 -17.72 -9.81
C GLN A 74 -12.22 -19.00 -8.97
N LYS A 75 -12.06 -18.86 -7.65
CA LYS A 75 -11.97 -20.00 -6.74
C LYS A 75 -13.23 -20.86 -6.80
N GLU A 76 -14.41 -20.24 -6.72
CA GLU A 76 -15.69 -20.97 -6.80
C GLU A 76 -15.84 -21.71 -8.13
N ALA A 77 -15.47 -21.06 -9.25
CA ALA A 77 -15.49 -21.68 -10.56
C ALA A 77 -14.53 -22.89 -10.66
N LEU A 78 -13.34 -22.79 -10.07
CA LEU A 78 -12.37 -23.89 -10.04
C LEU A 78 -12.86 -25.04 -9.17
N GLU A 79 -13.44 -24.77 -8.00
CA GLU A 79 -14.03 -25.80 -7.15
C GLU A 79 -15.18 -26.52 -7.86
N ALA A 80 -16.04 -25.80 -8.57
CA ALA A 80 -17.11 -26.40 -9.37
C ALA A 80 -16.54 -27.32 -10.46
N ARG A 81 -15.53 -26.86 -11.21
CA ARG A 81 -14.85 -27.68 -12.24
C ARG A 81 -14.20 -28.92 -11.64
N LYS A 82 -13.55 -28.80 -10.48
CA LYS A 82 -12.96 -29.93 -9.76
C LYS A 82 -14.01 -30.97 -9.43
N ARG A 83 -15.14 -30.57 -8.86
CA ARG A 83 -16.27 -31.47 -8.55
C ARG A 83 -16.77 -32.20 -9.80
N THR A 84 -16.90 -31.49 -10.93
CA THR A 84 -17.28 -32.10 -12.20
C THR A 84 -16.28 -33.17 -12.65
N LEU A 85 -14.98 -32.87 -12.60
CA LEU A 85 -13.94 -33.81 -13.00
C LEU A 85 -13.87 -35.03 -12.07
N GLU A 86 -14.08 -34.84 -10.76
CA GLU A 86 -14.17 -35.94 -9.79
C GLU A 86 -15.37 -36.85 -10.09
N GLY A 87 -16.51 -36.27 -10.47
CA GLY A 87 -17.68 -37.02 -10.91
C GLY A 87 -17.44 -37.80 -12.21
N ILE A 88 -16.78 -37.19 -13.20
CA ILE A 88 -16.37 -37.90 -14.44
C ILE A 88 -15.47 -39.07 -14.09
N ARG A 89 -14.42 -38.86 -13.28
CA ARG A 89 -13.48 -39.91 -12.87
C ARG A 89 -14.19 -41.08 -12.19
N ALA A 90 -15.16 -40.80 -11.30
CA ALA A 90 -15.92 -41.83 -10.61
C ALA A 90 -16.79 -42.69 -11.56
N ASN A 91 -17.17 -42.13 -12.72
CA ASN A 91 -18.03 -42.80 -13.70
C ASN A 91 -17.24 -43.47 -14.84
N ILE A 92 -15.91 -43.47 -14.82
CA ILE A 92 -15.12 -44.22 -15.81
C ILE A 92 -15.26 -45.72 -15.47
N PRO A 93 -15.86 -46.54 -16.35
CA PRO A 93 -16.02 -47.95 -16.10
C PRO A 93 -14.64 -48.62 -16.09
N LEU A 94 -14.40 -49.48 -15.10
CA LEU A 94 -13.23 -50.36 -15.12
C LEU A 94 -13.39 -51.37 -16.27
N PRO A 95 -12.29 -51.71 -16.98
CA PRO A 95 -12.33 -52.75 -17.98
C PRO A 95 -12.81 -54.07 -17.34
N PRO A 96 -13.62 -54.87 -18.05
CA PRO A 96 -14.02 -56.19 -17.58
C PRO A 96 -12.81 -57.05 -17.24
N LEU A 97 -12.86 -57.81 -16.15
CA LEU A 97 -11.75 -58.67 -15.72
C LEU A 97 -11.29 -59.63 -16.83
N SER A 98 -12.20 -60.07 -17.70
CA SER A 98 -11.90 -60.92 -18.86
C SER A 98 -11.02 -60.25 -19.94
N THR A 99 -10.94 -58.93 -19.94
CA THR A 99 -10.11 -58.13 -20.87
C THR A 99 -8.79 -57.69 -20.25
N VAL A 100 -8.62 -57.88 -18.93
CA VAL A 100 -7.37 -57.60 -18.22
C VAL A 100 -6.53 -58.87 -18.25
N THR A 101 -5.49 -58.88 -19.08
CA THR A 101 -4.53 -59.99 -19.11
C THR A 101 -3.76 -60.02 -17.80
N ASP A 102 -3.69 -61.19 -17.16
CA ASP A 102 -2.87 -61.38 -15.96
C ASP A 102 -1.39 -61.15 -16.33
N PRO A 103 -0.73 -60.12 -15.80
CA PRO A 103 0.67 -59.85 -16.12
C PRO A 103 1.57 -61.01 -15.70
N LEU A 104 1.22 -61.78 -14.65
CA LEU A 104 1.98 -62.96 -14.23
C LEU A 104 2.00 -64.05 -15.31
N ALA A 105 0.96 -64.13 -16.16
CA ALA A 105 0.90 -65.10 -17.24
C ALA A 105 1.90 -64.78 -18.38
N SER A 106 2.37 -63.53 -18.47
CA SER A 106 3.38 -63.08 -19.45
C SER A 106 4.78 -62.97 -18.87
N MET A 107 4.95 -63.22 -17.57
CA MET A 107 6.24 -63.13 -16.91
C MET A 107 7.08 -64.37 -17.22
N GLU A 108 8.10 -64.18 -18.05
CA GLU A 108 9.18 -65.15 -18.19
C GLU A 108 10.23 -64.89 -17.09
N ASN A 109 10.66 -65.96 -16.41
CA ASN A 109 11.80 -65.86 -15.51
C ASN A 109 13.03 -65.54 -16.36
N MET A 110 13.66 -64.41 -16.09
CA MET A 110 14.98 -64.12 -16.65
C MET A 110 15.97 -65.14 -16.12
N GLU A 111 16.80 -65.67 -17.03
CA GLU A 111 17.86 -66.58 -16.68
C GLU A 111 18.87 -65.86 -15.77
N ASP A 112 19.14 -66.45 -14.61
CA ASP A 112 20.08 -65.90 -13.63
C ASP A 112 21.51 -66.10 -14.14
N THR A 113 21.97 -65.17 -14.97
CA THR A 113 23.32 -65.17 -15.53
C THR A 113 24.41 -64.84 -14.50
N GLU A 114 24.05 -64.39 -13.31
CA GLU A 114 25.01 -63.95 -12.29
C GLU A 114 25.48 -65.13 -11.41
N HIS A 115 24.78 -66.27 -11.45
CA HIS A 115 25.02 -67.43 -10.60
C HIS A 115 25.21 -68.76 -11.38
N GLN A 116 25.53 -68.68 -12.68
CA GLN A 116 25.95 -69.87 -13.45
C GLN A 116 27.42 -70.21 -13.14
N GLU A 117 27.69 -71.46 -12.74
CA GLU A 117 29.02 -71.98 -12.32
C GLU A 117 30.15 -71.77 -13.36
#